data_AF-A0A845JUY3-F1
#
_entry.id   AF-A0A845JUY3-F1
#
_cell.length_a   1.000
_cell.length_b   1.000
_cell.length_c   1.000
_cell.angle_alpha   90.00
_cell.angle_beta   90.00
_cell.angle_gamma   90.00
#
_symmetry.space_group_name_H-M   'P 1'
#
loop_
_entity.id
_entity.type
_entity.pdbx_description
1 polymer ?
#
loop_
_entity_poly.entity_id
_entity_poly.type
_entity_poly.pdbx_seq_one_letter_code
_entity_poly.pdbx_strand_id
1 'polypeptide(L)'
;MMAQLFNKNGLEVKNNLKAIQDELIRGTGFVMGEKISAFMERESLHEKHIVVSVDEGNGVPTEKRFVVGRMNEALELFQRVLSDQTQ
;
A
#
# COMPACT_ATOMS: atom_id res chain seq x y z
N MET A 1 -4.44 13.66 13.03
CA MET A 1 -5.61 13.29 12.20
C MET A 1 -5.37 11.89 11.65
N MET A 2 -6.40 11.06 11.46
CA MET A 2 -6.21 9.77 10.77
C MET A 2 -5.89 10.05 9.30
N ALA A 3 -4.82 9.46 8.77
CA ALA A 3 -4.49 9.60 7.36
C ALA A 3 -5.64 9.04 6.49
N GLN A 4 -6.09 9.83 5.52
CA GLN A 4 -7.07 9.39 4.53
C GLN A 4 -6.39 8.48 3.51
N LEU A 5 -7.06 7.38 3.18
CA LEU A 5 -6.59 6.44 2.17
C LEU A 5 -7.57 6.39 1.02
N PHE A 6 -7.05 6.16 -0.19
CA PHE A 6 -7.83 6.07 -1.42
C PHE A 6 -7.42 4.85 -2.23
N ASN A 7 -8.36 4.27 -2.97
CA ASN A 7 -8.03 3.23 -3.95
C ASN A 7 -7.75 3.82 -5.34
N LYS A 8 -7.51 2.94 -6.33
CA LYS A 8 -7.20 3.36 -7.72
C LYS A 8 -8.25 4.28 -8.35
N ASN A 9 -9.50 4.19 -7.90
CA ASN A 9 -10.62 4.96 -8.43
C ASN A 9 -10.84 6.28 -7.68
N GLY A 10 -9.99 6.61 -6.70
CA GLY A 10 -10.15 7.79 -5.85
C GLY A 10 -11.25 7.63 -4.78
N LEU A 11 -11.70 6.40 -4.51
CA LEU A 11 -12.68 6.13 -3.46
C LEU A 11 -11.97 5.92 -2.12
N GLU A 12 -12.57 6.44 -1.04
CA GLU A 12 -12.02 6.35 0.31
C GLU A 12 -11.93 4.88 0.79
N VAL A 13 -10.79 4.52 1.34
CA VAL A 13 -10.51 3.23 1.98
C VAL A 13 -10.37 3.47 3.48
N LYS A 14 -11.06 2.67 4.29
CA LYS A 14 -10.93 2.77 5.75
C LYS A 14 -9.49 2.48 6.16
N ASN A 15 -8.90 3.32 7.00
CA ASN A 15 -7.55 3.12 7.54
C ASN A 15 -7.55 2.06 8.66
N ASN A 16 -7.63 0.79 8.26
CA ASN A 16 -7.37 -0.37 9.12
C ASN A 16 -6.85 -1.53 8.27
N LEU A 17 -6.09 -2.43 8.89
CA LEU A 17 -5.43 -3.55 8.21
C LEU A 17 -6.38 -4.38 7.32
N LYS A 18 -7.56 -4.72 7.84
CA LYS A 18 -8.53 -5.55 7.11
C LYS A 18 -9.01 -4.87 5.83
N ALA A 19 -9.40 -3.59 5.92
CA ALA A 19 -9.90 -2.86 4.76
C ALA A 19 -8.83 -2.65 3.68
N ILE A 20 -7.59 -2.37 4.10
CA ILE A 20 -6.46 -2.23 3.18
C ILE A 20 -6.14 -3.57 2.51
N GLN A 21 -6.11 -4.66 3.28
CA GLN A 21 -5.89 -5.99 2.75
C GLN A 21 -7.01 -6.41 1.76
N ASP A 22 -8.27 -6.15 2.12
CA ASP A 22 -9.41 -6.45 1.26
C ASP A 22 -9.33 -5.66 -0.06
N GLU A 23 -8.94 -4.38 -0.03
CA GLU A 23 -8.74 -3.56 -1.23
C GLU A 23 -7.59 -4.09 -2.12
N LEU A 24 -6.49 -4.54 -1.52
CA LEU A 24 -5.35 -5.11 -2.25
C LEU A 24 -5.67 -6.48 -2.88
N ILE A 25 -6.40 -7.35 -2.19
CA ILE A 25 -6.61 -8.73 -2.66
C ILE A 25 -7.88 -8.85 -3.53
N ARG A 26 -8.95 -8.18 -3.14
CA ARG A 26 -10.30 -8.35 -3.70
C ARG A 26 -10.82 -7.11 -4.42
N GLY A 27 -10.31 -5.94 -4.05
CA GLY A 27 -10.66 -4.66 -4.65
C GLY A 27 -9.86 -4.36 -5.91
N THR A 28 -9.41 -3.11 -6.03
CA THR A 28 -8.68 -2.61 -7.19
C THR A 28 -7.22 -3.05 -7.23
N GLY A 29 -6.72 -3.67 -6.15
CA GLY A 29 -5.32 -4.05 -6.03
C GLY A 29 -4.40 -2.87 -5.73
N PHE A 30 -4.94 -1.75 -5.24
CA PHE A 30 -4.19 -0.52 -5.00
C PHE A 30 -4.80 0.27 -3.84
N VAL A 31 -3.94 0.77 -2.95
CA VAL A 31 -4.28 1.75 -1.93
C VAL A 31 -3.19 2.82 -1.88
N MET A 32 -3.55 4.07 -1.61
CA MET A 32 -2.62 5.17 -1.41
C MET A 32 -3.04 6.06 -0.25
N GLY A 33 -2.06 6.66 0.40
CA GLY A 33 -2.19 7.78 1.33
C GLY A 33 -1.18 8.86 0.98
N GLU A 34 -1.06 9.85 1.85
CA GLU A 34 -0.03 10.88 1.70
C GLU A 34 1.37 10.24 1.69
N LYS A 35 2.13 10.45 0.61
CA LYS A 35 3.51 9.95 0.39
C LYS A 35 3.69 8.43 0.45
N ILE A 36 2.61 7.65 0.33
CA ILE A 36 2.73 6.20 0.30
C ILE A 36 1.65 5.55 -0.55
N SER A 37 2.01 4.48 -1.26
CA SER A 37 1.06 3.58 -1.88
C SER A 37 1.46 2.11 -1.67
N ALA A 38 0.46 1.24 -1.70
CA ALA A 38 0.66 -0.20 -1.81
C ALA A 38 -0.18 -0.74 -2.96
N PHE A 39 0.40 -1.62 -3.78
CA PHE A 39 -0.30 -2.16 -4.93
C PHE A 39 0.16 -3.55 -5.34
N MET A 40 -0.73 -4.28 -5.99
CA MET A 40 -0.46 -5.60 -6.56
C MET A 40 0.19 -5.42 -7.94
N GLU A 41 1.42 -5.86 -8.06
CA GLU A 41 2.16 -5.91 -9.32
C GLU A 41 2.21 -7.35 -9.82
N ARG A 42 1.97 -7.55 -11.12
CA ARG A 42 2.08 -8.86 -11.75
C ARG A 42 3.34 -8.86 -12.61
N GLU A 43 4.33 -9.65 -12.22
CA GLU A 43 5.58 -9.79 -12.94
C GLU A 43 5.48 -10.88 -14.02
N SER A 44 4.70 -11.93 -13.76
CA SER A 44 4.40 -12.97 -14.73
C SER A 44 2.99 -13.55 -14.53
N LEU A 45 2.58 -14.53 -15.36
CA LEU A 45 1.27 -15.18 -15.21
C LEU A 45 1.07 -15.76 -13.79
N HIS A 46 2.14 -16.29 -13.21
CA HIS A 46 2.14 -17.01 -11.94
C HIS A 46 2.72 -16.18 -10.78
N GLU A 47 3.42 -15.09 -11.08
CA GLU A 47 4.15 -14.31 -10.09
C GLU A 47 3.50 -12.95 -9.87
N LYS A 48 3.11 -12.72 -8.62
CA LYS A 48 2.53 -11.47 -8.14
C LYS A 48 3.30 -10.99 -6.93
N HIS A 49 3.54 -9.69 -6.89
CA HIS A 49 4.18 -9.00 -5.80
C HIS A 49 3.21 -7.96 -5.21
N ILE A 50 3.35 -7.72 -3.92
CA ILE A 50 2.82 -6.54 -3.26
C ILE A 50 3.97 -5.54 -3.24
N VAL A 51 3.77 -4.39 -3.86
CA VAL A 51 4.75 -3.30 -3.89
C VAL A 51 4.28 -2.23 -2.92
N VAL A 52 5.14 -1.84 -2.00
CA VAL A 52 4.96 -0.65 -1.16
C VAL A 52 5.91 0.42 -1.69
N SER A 53 5.37 1.55 -2.12
CA SER A 53 6.11 2.68 -2.68
C SER A 53 5.97 3.87 -1.75
N VAL A 54 7.10 4.42 -1.29
CA VAL A 54 7.17 5.54 -0.34
C VAL A 54 7.84 6.72 -1.02
N ASP A 55 7.17 7.87 -1.01
CA ASP A 55 7.72 9.13 -1.50
C ASP A 55 8.42 9.87 -0.35
N GLU A 56 9.75 9.91 -0.39
CA GLU A 56 10.57 10.60 0.60
C GLU A 56 10.76 12.10 0.27
N GLY A 57 10.11 12.62 -0.78
CA GLY A 57 10.21 14.02 -1.19
C GLY A 57 11.48 14.37 -1.99
N ASN A 58 12.25 13.36 -2.40
CA ASN A 58 13.49 13.45 -3.17
C ASN A 58 13.31 13.13 -4.67
N GLY A 59 12.06 12.96 -5.13
CA GLY A 59 11.70 12.86 -6.55
C GLY A 59 11.70 11.45 -7.13
N VAL A 60 12.23 10.45 -6.41
CA VAL A 60 12.13 9.04 -6.79
C VAL A 60 11.59 8.25 -5.59
N PRO A 61 10.41 7.64 -5.69
CA PRO A 61 9.88 6.81 -4.61
C PRO A 61 10.77 5.60 -4.33
N THR A 62 10.93 5.26 -3.05
CA THR A 62 11.57 4.01 -2.64
C THR A 62 10.52 2.89 -2.68
N GLU A 63 10.80 1.85 -3.45
CA GLU A 63 9.91 0.68 -3.56
C GLU A 63 10.45 -0.52 -2.79
N LYS A 64 9.55 -1.21 -2.09
CA LYS A 64 9.82 -2.53 -1.50
C LYS A 64 8.80 -3.54 -2.00
N ARG A 65 9.29 -4.62 -2.58
CA ARG A 65 8.50 -5.74 -3.12
C ARG A 65 8.40 -6.86 -2.10
N PHE A 66 7.22 -7.45 -1.99
CA PHE A 66 6.93 -8.60 -1.14
C PHE A 66 6.19 -9.65 -1.97
N VAL A 67 6.51 -10.92 -1.78
CA VAL A 67 5.65 -12.00 -2.31
C VAL A 67 4.29 -11.98 -1.62
N VAL A 68 3.21 -12.40 -2.28
CA VAL A 68 1.84 -12.34 -1.73
C VAL A 68 1.70 -13.02 -0.37
N GLY A 69 2.45 -14.10 -0.11
CA GLY A 69 2.47 -14.80 1.18
C GLY A 69 2.99 -13.95 2.35
N ARG A 70 3.66 -12.82 2.08
CA ARG A 70 4.17 -11.85 3.06
C ARG A 70 3.31 -10.60 3.18
N MET A 71 2.00 -10.73 2.97
CA MET A 71 1.03 -9.63 3.09
C MET A 71 1.16 -8.86 4.40
N ASN A 72 1.31 -9.56 5.53
CA ASN A 72 1.43 -8.90 6.84
C ASN A 72 2.66 -7.99 6.93
N GLU A 73 3.83 -8.42 6.42
CA GLU A 73 5.05 -7.61 6.41
C GLU A 73 4.89 -6.35 5.54
N ALA A 74 4.20 -6.48 4.39
CA ALA A 74 3.90 -5.35 3.52
C ALA A 74 2.97 -4.33 4.20
N LEU A 75 1.92 -4.83 4.87
CA LEU A 75 0.97 -3.97 5.60
C LEU A 75 1.58 -3.31 6.83
N GLU A 76 2.47 -4.01 7.55
CA GLU A 76 3.23 -3.44 8.66
C GLU A 76 4.11 -2.28 8.19
N LEU A 77 4.84 -2.44 7.09
CA LEU A 77 5.61 -1.34 6.50
C LEU A 77 4.70 -0.17 6.11
N PHE A 78 3.61 -0.46 5.41
CA PHE A 78 2.67 0.56 4.98
C PHE A 78 2.11 1.38 6.15
N GLN A 79 1.64 0.69 7.20
CA GLN A 79 1.08 1.33 8.39
C GLN A 79 2.12 2.11 9.20
N ARG A 80 3.36 1.60 9.30
CA ARG A 80 4.44 2.31 9.97
C ARG A 80 4.71 3.66 9.31
N VAL A 81 4.95 3.66 8.00
CA VAL A 81 5.24 4.89 7.25
C VAL A 81 4.06 5.86 7.31
N LEU A 82 2.83 5.36 7.20
CA LEU A 82 1.62 6.17 7.34
C LEU A 82 1.51 6.83 8.72
N SER A 83 1.92 6.13 9.78
CA SER A 83 1.89 6.63 11.15
C SER A 83 2.96 7.68 11.41
N ASP A 84 4.16 7.47 10.86
CA ASP A 84 5.29 8.40 10.96
C ASP A 84 4.98 9.78 10.32
N GLN A 85 4.02 9.88 9.39
CA GLN A 85 3.54 11.16 8.83
C GLN A 85 2.58 11.93 9.75
N THR A 86 2.00 11.26 10.76
CA THR A 86 0.96 11.84 11.63
C THR A 86 1.45 12.29 13.01
N GLN A 87 2.76 12.15 13.27
CA GLN A 87 3.46 12.69 14.45
C GLN A 87 4.05 14.08 14.16
#